data_AF-A0A7V6BDL8-F1
#
_entry.id   AF-A0A7V6BDL8-F1
#
_cell.length_a   1.000
_cell.length_b   1.000
_cell.length_c   1.000
_cell.angle_alpha   90.00
_cell.angle_beta   90.00
_cell.angle_gamma   90.00
#
_symmetry.space_group_name_H-M   'P 1'
#
loop_
_entity.id
_entity.type
_entity.pdbx_description
1 polymer ?
#
loop_
_entity_poly.entity_id
_entity_poly.type
_entity_poly.pdbx_seq_one_letter_code
_entity_poly.pdbx_strand_id
1 'polypeptide(L)'
;MLPIKENGITSNSWVIKLQKSNKAITIDTGPSRSALANFLVTHKLELTHLLITHQHTDHIAGIATLKSVFKKLHIFNYSQLQNIDKDTWTTKPIIKLDELDIHGVCFPGHTRDSCLFLIRFGSDSETKFLFTGDTLFSGSIGEGFYSAQELRNNLNKIIFSLPDSTIICPGHGPISSIGQEKEHNPFFYY
;
A
#
# COMPACT_ATOMS: atom_id res chain seq x y z
N MET A 1 11.18 2.78 0.60
CA MET A 1 10.99 1.40 0.12
C MET A 1 11.96 0.49 0.84
N LEU A 2 11.48 -0.62 1.40
CA LEU A 2 12.32 -1.67 1.99
C LEU A 2 11.97 -2.99 1.31
N PRO A 3 12.69 -3.40 0.25
CA PRO A 3 12.50 -4.71 -0.34
C PRO A 3 13.00 -5.78 0.65
N ILE A 4 12.12 -6.70 1.01
CA ILE A 4 12.41 -7.80 1.94
C ILE A 4 12.36 -9.10 1.17
N LYS A 5 13.43 -9.90 1.29
CA LYS A 5 13.56 -11.20 0.63
C LYS A 5 13.62 -12.33 1.65
N GLU A 6 12.77 -13.34 1.50
CA GLU A 6 12.81 -14.56 2.30
C GLU A 6 12.32 -15.73 1.44
N ASN A 7 13.00 -16.89 1.51
CA ASN A 7 12.64 -18.10 0.77
C ASN A 7 12.42 -17.91 -0.75
N GLY A 8 13.22 -17.04 -1.38
CA GLY A 8 13.15 -16.78 -2.83
C GLY A 8 12.08 -15.78 -3.25
N ILE A 9 11.19 -15.36 -2.36
CA ILE A 9 10.18 -14.33 -2.62
C ILE A 9 10.74 -12.97 -2.17
N THR A 10 10.50 -11.92 -2.96
CA THR A 10 10.84 -10.53 -2.59
C THR A 10 9.60 -9.67 -2.74
N SER A 11 9.14 -9.05 -1.65
CA SER A 11 8.09 -8.04 -1.68
C SER A 11 8.55 -6.78 -0.93
N ASN A 12 7.92 -5.66 -1.26
CA ASN A 12 8.22 -4.35 -0.70
C ASN A 12 7.40 -4.13 0.56
N SER A 13 8.10 -3.78 1.64
CA SER A 13 7.50 -3.09 2.79
C SER A 13 7.79 -1.61 2.68
N TRP A 14 6.81 -0.77 2.98
CA TRP A 14 6.96 0.68 2.88
C TRP A 14 6.94 1.33 4.24
N VAL A 15 8.10 1.77 4.73
CA VAL A 15 8.21 2.50 5.99
C VAL A 15 8.17 4.00 5.73
N ILE A 16 7.22 4.69 6.36
CA ILE A 16 7.07 6.15 6.33
C ILE A 16 7.32 6.66 7.75
N LYS A 17 8.41 7.42 7.93
CA LYS A 17 8.74 8.08 9.19
C LYS A 17 8.11 9.48 9.20
N LEU A 18 7.46 9.85 10.31
CA LEU A 18 6.97 11.22 10.52
C LEU A 18 8.14 12.18 10.76
N GLN A 19 8.06 13.41 10.25
CA GLN A 19 9.19 14.34 10.32
C GLN A 19 9.52 14.78 11.75
N LYS A 20 8.49 15.02 12.56
CA LYS A 20 8.61 15.65 13.88
C LYS A 20 8.77 14.67 15.04
N SER A 21 8.78 13.37 14.76
CA SER A 21 8.93 12.33 15.79
C SER A 21 9.69 11.11 15.25
N ASN A 22 9.90 10.10 16.09
CA ASN A 22 10.39 8.80 15.65
C ASN A 22 9.25 7.85 15.26
N LYS A 23 8.00 8.33 15.23
CA LYS A 23 6.86 7.51 14.83
C LYS A 23 6.95 7.15 13.35
N ALA A 24 6.47 5.97 13.04
CA ALA A 24 6.38 5.47 11.68
C ALA A 24 5.04 4.79 11.42
N ILE A 25 4.72 4.72 10.13
CA ILE A 25 3.67 3.90 9.54
C ILE A 25 4.35 2.93 8.59
N THR A 26 3.82 1.72 8.46
CA THR A 26 4.26 0.80 7.41
C THR A 26 3.10 0.30 6.56
N ILE A 27 3.36 0.09 5.27
CA ILE A 27 2.47 -0.64 4.37
C ILE A 27 3.10 -2.00 4.09
N ASP A 28 2.35 -3.05 4.37
CA ASP A 28 2.75 -4.46 4.33
C ASP A 28 3.98 -4.78 5.20
N THR A 29 4.21 -6.08 5.43
CA THR A 29 5.30 -6.55 6.31
C THR A 29 6.46 -7.20 5.58
N GLY A 30 6.25 -7.61 4.33
CA GLY A 30 7.20 -8.44 3.59
C GLY A 30 7.10 -9.92 3.97
N PRO A 31 7.87 -10.81 3.29
CA PRO A 31 7.83 -12.25 3.50
C PRO A 31 8.52 -12.70 4.77
N SER A 32 9.35 -11.85 5.37
CA SER A 32 10.07 -12.20 6.59
C SER A 32 9.28 -11.89 7.85
N ARG A 33 9.26 -12.86 8.77
CA ARG A 33 8.62 -12.70 10.09
C ARG A 33 9.28 -11.62 10.95
N SER A 34 10.56 -11.29 10.73
CA SER A 34 11.32 -10.42 11.64
C SER A 34 12.06 -9.27 10.96
N ALA A 35 12.34 -9.34 9.66
CA ALA A 35 13.18 -8.33 8.99
C ALA A 35 12.68 -6.89 9.15
N LEU A 36 11.37 -6.66 8.97
CA LEU A 36 10.79 -5.33 9.16
C LEU A 36 10.86 -4.87 10.63
N ALA A 37 10.57 -5.76 11.58
CA ALA A 37 10.68 -5.42 13.01
C ALA A 37 12.12 -5.06 13.38
N ASN A 38 13.09 -5.85 12.91
CA ASN A 38 14.52 -5.60 13.12
C ASN A 38 14.95 -4.25 12.52
N PHE A 39 14.47 -3.94 11.31
CA PHE A 39 14.71 -2.64 10.68
C PHE A 39 14.18 -1.50 11.55
N LEU A 40 12.92 -1.57 11.98
CA LEU A 40 12.28 -0.53 12.78
C LEU A 40 13.00 -0.31 14.12
N VAL A 41 13.36 -1.40 14.82
CA VAL A 41 14.09 -1.34 16.10
C VAL A 41 15.49 -0.76 15.91
N THR A 42 16.23 -1.22 14.90
CA THR A 42 17.59 -0.74 14.59
C THR A 42 17.59 0.77 14.32
N HIS A 43 16.58 1.27 13.63
CA HIS A 43 16.43 2.69 13.30
C HIS A 43 15.69 3.50 14.38
N LYS A 44 15.40 2.89 15.55
CA LYS A 44 14.71 3.52 16.70
C LYS A 44 13.35 4.12 16.34
N LEU A 45 12.63 3.48 15.41
CA LEU A 45 11.32 3.91 14.95
C LEU A 45 10.21 3.30 15.83
N GLU A 46 9.24 4.13 16.22
CA GLU A 46 8.03 3.69 16.91
C GLU A 46 6.93 3.43 15.88
N LEU A 47 6.66 2.16 15.57
CA LEU A 47 5.58 1.83 14.65
C LEU A 47 4.21 2.05 15.32
N THR A 48 3.41 2.95 14.74
CA THR A 48 2.08 3.29 15.25
C THR A 48 0.96 2.66 14.43
N HIS A 49 1.16 2.58 13.10
CA HIS A 49 0.16 2.05 12.17
C HIS A 49 0.78 1.07 11.18
N LEU A 50 0.04 0.00 10.90
CA LEU A 50 0.33 -0.99 9.87
C LEU A 50 -0.88 -1.07 8.93
N LEU A 51 -0.66 -0.72 7.67
CA LEU A 51 -1.62 -0.81 6.59
C LEU A 51 -1.34 -2.10 5.81
N ILE A 52 -2.33 -2.97 5.64
CA ILE A 52 -2.18 -4.21 4.88
C ILE A 52 -2.98 -4.12 3.61
N THR A 53 -2.31 -4.31 2.47
CA THR A 53 -2.93 -4.26 1.14
C THR A 53 -3.79 -5.50 0.90
N HIS A 54 -3.32 -6.69 1.26
CA HIS A 54 -4.05 -7.96 1.14
C HIS A 54 -3.40 -9.09 1.97
N GLN A 55 -4.06 -10.25 2.06
CA GLN A 55 -3.68 -11.36 2.96
C GLN A 55 -2.71 -12.41 2.38
N HIS A 56 -1.97 -12.13 1.31
CA HIS A 56 -0.89 -13.03 0.92
C HIS A 56 0.25 -13.05 1.95
N THR A 57 0.86 -14.23 2.12
CA THR A 57 1.81 -14.48 3.20
C THR A 57 2.99 -13.52 3.15
N ASP A 58 3.47 -13.20 1.96
CA ASP A 58 4.55 -12.27 1.70
C ASP A 58 4.21 -10.79 1.93
N HIS A 59 2.98 -10.48 2.30
CA HIS A 59 2.55 -9.14 2.75
C HIS A 59 2.24 -9.10 4.25
N ILE A 60 2.04 -10.25 4.89
CA ILE A 60 1.55 -10.33 6.28
C ILE A 60 2.44 -11.13 7.24
N ALA A 61 3.53 -11.77 6.77
CA ALA A 61 4.34 -12.68 7.58
C ALA A 61 4.86 -12.05 8.90
N GLY A 62 5.12 -10.74 8.89
CA GLY A 62 5.65 -10.00 10.03
C GLY A 62 4.62 -9.52 11.06
N ILE A 63 3.31 -9.69 10.82
CA ILE A 63 2.25 -9.10 11.69
C ILE A 63 2.41 -9.54 13.14
N ALA A 64 2.63 -10.84 13.40
CA ALA A 64 2.72 -11.37 14.76
C ALA A 64 3.90 -10.75 15.53
N THR A 65 5.06 -10.64 14.87
CA THR A 65 6.26 -10.03 15.46
C THR A 65 6.05 -8.55 15.73
N LEU A 66 5.49 -7.80 14.76
CA LEU A 66 5.21 -6.38 14.94
C LEU A 66 4.25 -6.12 16.09
N LYS A 67 3.18 -6.91 16.24
CA LYS A 67 2.27 -6.82 17.41
C LYS A 67 2.98 -7.13 18.72
N SER A 68 3.95 -8.06 18.71
CA SER A 68 4.73 -8.39 19.89
C SER A 68 5.64 -7.23 20.32
N VAL A 69 6.31 -6.58 19.35
CA VAL A 69 7.26 -5.49 19.58
C VAL A 69 6.55 -4.16 19.88
N PHE A 70 5.51 -3.83 19.12
CA PHE A 70 4.80 -2.54 19.17
C PHE A 70 3.40 -2.71 19.75
N LYS A 71 3.27 -2.60 21.08
CA LYS A 71 2.01 -2.88 21.80
C LYS A 71 0.85 -1.95 21.47
N LYS A 72 1.13 -0.75 20.93
CA LYS A 72 0.12 0.24 20.52
C LYS A 72 -0.10 0.26 19.01
N LEU A 73 0.23 -0.84 18.32
CA LEU A 73 0.10 -0.92 16.87
C LEU A 73 -1.36 -0.99 16.44
N HIS A 74 -1.79 0.00 15.67
CA HIS A 74 -3.07 -0.01 14.98
C HIS A 74 -2.91 -0.68 13.61
N ILE A 75 -3.80 -1.63 13.28
CA ILE A 75 -3.76 -2.32 11.98
C ILE A 75 -5.01 -1.96 11.20
N PHE A 76 -4.81 -1.56 9.95
CA PHE A 76 -5.85 -1.26 8.99
C PHE A 76 -5.70 -2.18 7.77
N ASN A 77 -6.77 -2.88 7.44
CA ASN A 77 -6.87 -3.74 6.28
C ASN A 77 -8.31 -3.69 5.73
N TYR A 78 -8.60 -4.58 4.78
CA TYR A 78 -9.93 -4.71 4.18
C TYR A 78 -11.09 -4.72 5.18
N SER A 79 -10.94 -5.43 6.31
CA SER A 79 -12.01 -5.55 7.30
C SER A 79 -12.40 -4.22 7.95
N GLN A 80 -11.44 -3.30 8.11
CA GLN A 80 -11.70 -1.94 8.57
C GLN A 80 -12.25 -1.05 7.46
N LEU A 81 -11.75 -1.20 6.22
CA LEU A 81 -12.13 -0.35 5.09
C LEU A 81 -13.52 -0.64 4.53
N GLN A 82 -13.94 -1.91 4.48
CA GLN A 82 -15.19 -2.34 3.83
C GLN A 82 -16.46 -1.71 4.44
N ASN A 83 -16.34 -1.06 5.59
CA ASN A 83 -17.41 -0.40 6.32
C ASN A 83 -17.44 1.13 6.14
N ILE A 84 -16.49 1.73 5.41
CA ILE A 84 -16.33 3.19 5.32
C ILE A 84 -16.99 3.74 4.05
N ASP A 85 -16.43 3.43 2.87
CA ASP A 85 -16.97 3.81 1.56
C ASP A 85 -16.63 2.70 0.57
N LYS A 86 -17.60 2.21 -0.20
CA LYS A 86 -17.38 1.17 -1.23
C LYS A 86 -17.06 1.80 -2.57
N ASP A 87 -16.12 1.21 -3.30
CA ASP A 87 -15.81 1.51 -4.71
C ASP A 87 -15.34 2.95 -5.02
N THR A 88 -15.03 3.75 -4.01
CA THR A 88 -14.50 5.12 -4.16
C THR A 88 -13.49 5.44 -3.06
N TRP A 89 -12.61 6.42 -3.34
CA TRP A 89 -11.71 6.95 -2.31
C TRP A 89 -12.50 7.52 -1.14
N THR A 90 -12.07 7.24 0.09
CA THR A 90 -12.75 7.81 1.27
C THR A 90 -12.80 9.32 1.21
N THR A 91 -13.98 9.88 1.50
CA THR A 91 -14.20 11.34 1.49
C THR A 91 -13.40 12.08 2.55
N LYS A 92 -13.09 11.40 3.65
CA LYS A 92 -12.21 11.86 4.74
C LYS A 92 -11.03 10.90 4.89
N PRO A 93 -9.89 11.35 5.42
CA PRO A 93 -8.78 10.45 5.73
C PRO A 93 -9.22 9.44 6.78
N ILE A 94 -8.92 8.16 6.55
CA ILE A 94 -9.14 7.07 7.52
C ILE A 94 -8.17 7.18 8.70
N ILE A 95 -7.01 7.78 8.45
CA ILE A 95 -5.98 8.09 9.45
C ILE A 95 -5.46 9.49 9.12
N LYS A 96 -5.47 10.37 10.11
CA LYS A 96 -4.81 11.67 10.07
C LYS A 96 -3.73 11.68 11.14
N LEU A 97 -2.47 11.79 10.72
CA LEU A 97 -1.32 11.72 11.62
C LEU A 97 -0.30 12.79 11.25
N ASP A 98 -0.17 13.81 12.10
CA ASP A 98 0.60 15.02 11.82
C ASP A 98 0.19 15.63 10.45
N GLU A 99 1.11 15.77 9.52
CA GLU A 99 0.86 16.19 8.13
C GLU A 99 0.35 15.08 7.21
N LEU A 100 0.26 13.81 7.64
CA LEU A 100 -0.19 12.72 6.79
C LEU A 100 -1.72 12.60 6.79
N ASP A 101 -2.29 12.70 5.60
CA ASP A 101 -3.65 12.26 5.32
C ASP A 101 -3.57 10.93 4.56
N ILE A 102 -4.15 9.89 5.14
CA ILE A 102 -4.21 8.55 4.57
C ILE A 102 -5.66 8.25 4.21
N HIS A 103 -5.87 7.92 2.94
CA HIS A 103 -7.13 7.46 2.41
C HIS A 103 -7.00 5.98 2.03
N GLY A 104 -8.10 5.25 2.14
CA GLY A 104 -8.17 3.85 1.75
C GLY A 104 -9.28 3.62 0.73
N VAL A 105 -9.20 2.53 -0.01
CA VAL A 105 -10.32 2.02 -0.80
C VAL A 105 -10.21 0.50 -0.86
N CYS A 106 -11.33 -0.19 -0.65
CA CYS A 106 -11.42 -1.60 -0.98
C CYS A 106 -11.35 -1.75 -2.50
N PHE A 107 -10.42 -2.55 -2.98
CA PHE A 107 -10.20 -2.76 -4.40
C PHE A 107 -10.02 -4.25 -4.65
N PRO A 108 -11.10 -5.05 -4.57
CA PRO A 108 -11.03 -6.45 -4.95
C PRO A 108 -10.48 -6.54 -6.38
N GLY A 109 -9.55 -7.45 -6.61
CA GLY A 109 -8.81 -7.51 -7.87
C GLY A 109 -7.86 -8.70 -7.88
N HIS A 110 -6.64 -8.49 -7.40
CA HIS A 110 -5.71 -9.58 -7.18
C HIS A 110 -6.25 -10.58 -6.16
N THR A 111 -6.75 -10.10 -5.03
CA THR A 111 -7.51 -10.88 -4.04
C THR A 111 -8.86 -10.22 -3.74
N ARG A 112 -9.77 -10.96 -3.10
CA ARG A 112 -11.06 -10.41 -2.63
C ARG A 112 -10.90 -9.32 -1.58
N ASP A 113 -9.83 -9.38 -0.81
CA ASP A 113 -9.52 -8.46 0.28
C ASP A 113 -8.48 -7.41 -0.09
N SER A 114 -8.17 -7.25 -1.38
CA SER A 114 -7.24 -6.25 -1.86
C SER A 114 -7.73 -4.83 -1.52
N CYS A 115 -6.79 -3.99 -1.09
CA CYS A 115 -6.99 -2.61 -0.68
C CYS A 115 -5.88 -1.73 -1.25
N LEU A 116 -6.23 -0.49 -1.56
CA LEU A 116 -5.27 0.54 -1.96
C LEU A 116 -5.23 1.62 -0.88
N PHE A 117 -4.04 2.17 -0.66
CA PHE A 117 -3.85 3.31 0.25
C PHE A 117 -3.26 4.48 -0.50
N LEU A 118 -3.89 5.65 -0.39
CA LEU A 118 -3.40 6.90 -0.94
C LEU A 118 -2.93 7.79 0.21
N ILE A 119 -1.65 8.13 0.21
CA ILE A 119 -1.03 8.95 1.25
C ILE A 119 -0.64 10.31 0.65
N ARG A 120 -1.01 11.36 1.38
CA ARG A 120 -0.75 12.76 1.05
C ARG A 120 -0.02 13.43 2.22
N PHE A 121 0.91 14.33 1.90
CA PHE A 121 1.64 15.14 2.88
C PHE A 121 1.08 16.57 2.89
N GLY A 122 0.20 16.89 3.83
CA GLY A 122 -0.52 18.15 3.88
C GLY A 122 -1.66 18.22 2.86
N SER A 123 -2.62 19.11 3.11
CA SER A 123 -3.81 19.28 2.26
C SER A 123 -3.49 19.70 0.83
N ASP A 124 -2.35 20.38 0.64
CA ASP A 124 -1.99 21.08 -0.59
C ASP A 124 -0.82 20.42 -1.33
N SER A 125 -0.34 19.25 -0.89
CA SER A 125 0.69 18.53 -1.65
C SER A 125 0.13 17.99 -2.95
N GLU A 126 0.74 18.44 -4.05
CA GLU A 126 0.56 17.91 -5.40
C GLU A 126 1.03 16.46 -5.50
N THR A 127 2.10 16.10 -4.79
CA THR A 127 2.64 14.74 -4.82
C THR A 127 1.83 13.83 -3.90
N LYS A 128 1.36 12.71 -4.47
CA LYS A 128 0.61 11.67 -3.77
C LYS A 128 1.35 10.34 -3.93
N PHE A 129 1.23 9.47 -2.93
CA PHE A 129 1.81 8.12 -2.97
C PHE A 129 0.67 7.11 -2.89
N LEU A 130 0.55 6.27 -3.92
CA LEU A 130 -0.46 5.24 -4.03
C LEU A 130 0.18 3.88 -3.80
N PHE A 131 -0.17 3.24 -2.69
CA PHE A 131 0.27 1.89 -2.35
C PHE A 131 -0.73 0.89 -2.90
N THR A 132 -0.28 0.07 -3.84
CA THR A 132 -1.16 -0.77 -4.65
C THR A 132 -1.12 -2.25 -4.27
N GLY A 133 -0.20 -2.65 -3.39
CA GLY A 133 0.08 -4.05 -3.13
C GLY A 133 0.26 -4.77 -4.47
N ASP A 134 -0.53 -5.81 -4.68
CA ASP A 134 -0.44 -6.63 -5.88
C ASP A 134 -1.51 -6.29 -6.91
N THR A 135 -2.15 -5.12 -6.82
CA THR A 135 -3.15 -4.71 -7.80
C THR A 135 -2.52 -4.15 -9.08
N LEU A 136 -1.52 -3.29 -8.94
CA LEU A 136 -0.86 -2.59 -10.05
C LEU A 136 0.64 -2.53 -9.78
N PHE A 137 1.42 -2.96 -10.77
CA PHE A 137 2.89 -2.96 -10.75
C PHE A 137 3.42 -2.04 -11.85
N SER A 138 4.73 -1.80 -11.86
CA SER A 138 5.34 -1.08 -12.98
C SER A 138 5.30 -1.95 -14.24
N GLY A 139 4.53 -1.51 -15.25
CA GLY A 139 4.36 -2.22 -16.53
C GLY A 139 3.55 -3.52 -16.46
N SER A 140 2.83 -3.79 -15.36
CA SER A 140 2.01 -4.99 -15.21
C SER A 140 0.85 -4.78 -14.23
N ILE A 141 -0.06 -5.76 -14.12
CA ILE A 141 -1.15 -5.80 -13.15
C ILE A 141 -1.13 -7.16 -12.43
N GLY A 142 -1.64 -7.24 -11.21
CA GLY A 142 -1.75 -8.55 -10.55
C GLY A 142 -3.04 -9.26 -10.90
N GLU A 143 -2.91 -10.36 -11.61
CA GLU A 143 -4.01 -11.29 -11.88
C GLU A 143 -4.39 -12.06 -10.62
N GLY A 144 -5.64 -12.52 -10.55
CA GLY A 144 -6.09 -13.33 -9.42
C GLY A 144 -7.60 -13.47 -9.38
N PHE A 145 -8.25 -12.80 -8.40
CA PHE A 145 -9.69 -12.89 -8.21
C PHE A 145 -10.49 -12.30 -9.38
N TYR A 146 -10.01 -11.22 -9.99
CA TYR A 146 -10.54 -10.67 -11.24
C TYR A 146 -9.68 -11.07 -12.44
N SER A 147 -10.34 -11.21 -13.60
CA SER A 147 -9.66 -11.28 -14.88
C SER A 147 -8.91 -9.98 -15.18
N ALA A 148 -7.89 -10.05 -16.03
CA ALA A 148 -7.14 -8.87 -16.48
C ALA A 148 -8.05 -7.76 -17.06
N GLN A 149 -9.14 -8.14 -17.74
CA GLN A 149 -10.09 -7.19 -18.31
C GLN A 149 -10.94 -6.49 -17.24
N GLU A 150 -11.44 -7.23 -16.25
CA GLU A 150 -12.18 -6.66 -15.11
C GLU A 150 -11.30 -5.72 -14.30
N LEU A 151 -10.06 -6.15 -14.04
CA LEU A 151 -9.10 -5.35 -13.30
C LEU A 151 -8.80 -4.03 -14.02
N ARG A 152 -8.54 -4.09 -15.34
CA ARG A 152 -8.34 -2.89 -16.19
C ARG A 152 -9.52 -1.92 -16.10
N ASN A 153 -10.75 -2.42 -16.23
CA ASN A 153 -11.94 -1.58 -16.18
C ASN A 153 -12.09 -0.85 -14.83
N ASN A 154 -11.74 -1.51 -13.74
CA ASN A 154 -11.80 -0.92 -12.40
C ASN A 154 -10.61 0.02 -12.12
N LEU A 155 -9.41 -0.31 -12.62
CA LEU A 155 -8.22 0.52 -12.53
C LEU A 155 -8.44 1.88 -13.20
N ASN A 156 -9.07 1.90 -14.37
CA ASN A 156 -9.43 3.12 -15.08
C ASN A 156 -10.36 4.04 -14.28
N LYS A 157 -11.25 3.49 -13.45
CA LYS A 157 -12.21 4.27 -12.66
C LYS A 157 -11.59 4.88 -11.41
N ILE A 158 -10.77 4.12 -10.68
CA ILE A 158 -10.32 4.50 -9.34
C ILE A 158 -8.90 5.05 -9.39
N ILE A 159 -7.97 4.35 -10.04
CA ILE A 159 -6.55 4.73 -10.05
C ILE A 159 -6.33 5.87 -11.03
N PHE A 160 -6.81 5.76 -12.27
CA PHE A 160 -6.56 6.80 -13.29
C PHE A 160 -7.35 8.10 -13.11
N SER A 161 -8.23 8.15 -12.11
CA SER A 161 -8.83 9.40 -11.60
C SER A 161 -7.83 10.31 -10.89
N LEU A 162 -6.69 9.77 -10.46
CA LEU A 162 -5.65 10.52 -9.76
C LEU A 162 -4.69 11.22 -10.75
N PRO A 163 -4.01 12.30 -10.32
CA PRO A 163 -3.03 13.00 -11.16
C PRO A 163 -1.90 12.09 -11.64
N ASP A 164 -1.38 12.35 -12.83
CA ASP A 164 -0.29 11.58 -13.45
C ASP A 164 1.00 11.61 -12.62
N SER A 165 1.20 12.67 -11.83
CA SER A 165 2.31 12.82 -10.87
C SER A 165 2.21 11.92 -9.63
N THR A 166 1.10 11.19 -9.45
CA THR A 166 0.94 10.26 -8.34
C THR A 166 1.93 9.11 -8.49
N ILE A 167 2.76 8.92 -7.46
CA ILE A 167 3.75 7.85 -7.40
C ILE A 167 3.07 6.55 -7.01
N ILE A 168 3.33 5.48 -7.76
CA ILE A 168 2.85 4.13 -7.49
C ILE A 168 3.91 3.38 -6.69
N CYS A 169 3.49 2.80 -5.58
CA CYS A 169 4.30 2.06 -4.62
C CYS A 169 3.78 0.62 -4.53
N PRO A 170 4.26 -0.29 -5.40
CA PRO A 170 3.72 -1.63 -5.49
C PRO A 170 4.23 -2.56 -4.39
N GLY A 171 3.53 -3.68 -4.25
CA GLY A 171 3.91 -4.84 -3.45
C GLY A 171 5.17 -5.53 -3.98
N HIS A 172 5.37 -5.55 -5.30
CA HIS A 172 6.56 -6.11 -5.95
C HIS A 172 7.10 -5.18 -7.04
N GLY A 173 8.42 -5.26 -7.25
CA GLY A 173 9.08 -4.51 -8.30
C GLY A 173 9.33 -3.02 -7.95
N PRO A 174 9.69 -2.21 -8.95
CA PRO A 174 10.07 -0.82 -8.73
C PRO A 174 8.86 0.12 -8.59
N ILE A 175 9.11 1.33 -8.09
CA ILE A 175 8.14 2.43 -8.17
C ILE A 175 7.90 2.86 -9.62
N SER A 176 6.73 3.40 -9.87
CA SER A 176 6.39 4.13 -11.10
C SER A 176 5.47 5.30 -10.78
N SER A 177 4.75 5.80 -11.78
CA SER A 177 3.74 6.86 -11.63
C SER A 177 2.52 6.57 -12.48
N ILE A 178 1.39 7.17 -12.13
CA ILE A 178 0.17 7.00 -12.92
C ILE A 178 0.36 7.43 -14.36
N GLY A 179 1.09 8.52 -14.62
CA GLY A 179 1.44 8.95 -15.97
C GLY A 179 2.22 7.88 -16.72
N GLN A 180 3.24 7.29 -16.09
CA GLN A 180 4.02 6.21 -16.70
C GLN A 180 3.20 4.97 -17.01
N GLU A 181 2.28 4.56 -16.13
CA GLU A 181 1.44 3.38 -16.36
C GLU A 181 0.40 3.64 -17.45
N LYS A 182 -0.20 4.83 -17.53
CA LYS A 182 -1.02 5.22 -18.69
C LYS A 182 -0.20 5.23 -20.00
N GLU A 183 1.01 5.78 -19.90
CA GLU A 183 2.08 5.91 -20.92
C GLU A 183 2.54 4.60 -21.55
N HIS A 184 2.90 3.64 -20.69
CA HIS A 184 3.70 2.48 -21.10
C HIS A 184 3.19 1.11 -20.65
N ASN A 185 2.17 0.98 -19.78
CA ASN A 185 1.76 -0.33 -19.29
C ASN A 185 0.87 -1.07 -20.31
N PRO A 186 1.30 -2.24 -20.82
CA PRO A 186 0.64 -2.93 -21.93
C PRO A 186 -0.81 -3.33 -21.64
N PHE A 187 -1.19 -3.41 -20.36
CA PHE A 187 -2.56 -3.72 -19.96
C PHE A 187 -3.53 -2.56 -20.19
N PHE A 188 -3.10 -1.40 -20.69
CA PHE A 188 -3.97 -0.25 -20.98
C PHE A 188 -4.01 0.16 -22.47
N TYR A 189 -3.35 -0.56 -23.39
CA TYR A 189 -3.35 -0.25 -24.85
C TYR A 189 -4.38 -0.98 -25.72
N TYR A 190 -5.46 -1.52 -25.15
CA TYR A 190 -6.51 -2.18 -25.95
C TYR A 190 -7.89 -1.67 -25.62
#